data_AF-A0A920AEI8-F1
#
_entry.id   AF-A0A920AEI8-F1
#
_cell.length_a   1.000
_cell.length_b   1.000
_cell.length_c   1.000
_cell.angle_alpha   90.00
_cell.angle_beta   90.00
_cell.angle_gamma   90.00
#
_symmetry.space_group_name_H-M   'P 1'
#
loop_
_entity.id
_entity.type
_entity.pdbx_description
1 polymer ?
#
loop_
_entity_poly.entity_id
_entity_poly.type
_entity_poly.pdbx_seq_one_letter_code
_entity_poly.pdbx_strand_id
1 'polypeptide(L)'
;MPTYLIGYATRDAIILEFSPTIISLLLAGKIGSNIASSIGTMRVTQQIDALEVMGVNPVTYLVRPKIIALVFNPILISVSMFVGVIGGLIAGILSHDCTATEYINGLQYDFIPFKALYALIKTILFAFIIASVSSFYGFLLMAVL
;
A
#
# COMPACT_ATOMS: atom_id res chain seq x y z
N MET A 1 -30.70 -3.22 15.20
CA MET A 1 -29.25 -3.06 15.50
C MET A 1 -29.06 -1.62 15.98
N PRO A 2 -28.34 -1.36 17.09
CA PRO A 2 -28.07 0.02 17.47
C PRO A 2 -27.32 0.75 16.34
N THR A 3 -27.82 1.92 15.94
CA THR A 3 -27.35 2.66 14.77
C THR A 3 -25.88 3.10 14.86
N TYR A 4 -25.36 3.29 16.07
CA TYR A 4 -23.95 3.64 16.31
C TYR A 4 -22.95 2.52 15.94
N LEU A 5 -23.40 1.26 15.86
CA LEU A 5 -22.52 0.14 15.48
C LEU A 5 -22.00 0.25 14.05
N ILE A 6 -22.73 0.97 13.19
CA ILE A 6 -22.36 1.15 11.78
C ILE A 6 -21.05 1.95 11.70
N GLY A 7 -20.90 3.03 12.47
CA GLY A 7 -19.67 3.84 12.52
C GLY A 7 -18.47 3.08 13.15
N TYR A 8 -18.73 2.22 14.12
CA TYR A 8 -17.70 1.36 14.72
C TYR A 8 -17.22 0.30 13.71
N ALA A 9 -18.15 -0.38 13.04
CA ALA A 9 -17.85 -1.43 12.07
C ALA A 9 -17.14 -0.87 10.83
N THR A 10 -17.57 0.28 10.29
CA THR A 10 -16.90 0.92 9.15
C THR A 10 -15.48 1.33 9.51
N ARG A 11 -15.25 1.92 10.69
CA ARG A 11 -13.91 2.29 11.16
C ARG A 11 -12.96 1.09 11.18
N ASP A 12 -13.34 0.02 11.88
CA ASP A 12 -12.47 -1.12 12.08
C ASP A 12 -12.23 -1.87 10.75
N ALA A 13 -13.26 -2.05 9.90
CA ALA A 13 -13.12 -2.69 8.60
C ALA A 13 -12.21 -1.89 7.64
N ILE A 14 -12.39 -0.56 7.56
CA ILE A 14 -11.61 0.30 6.64
C ILE A 14 -10.17 0.40 7.11
N ILE A 15 -9.93 0.70 8.38
CA ILE A 15 -8.59 0.96 8.92
C ILE A 15 -7.76 -0.33 8.99
N LEU A 16 -8.32 -1.46 9.44
CA LEU A 16 -7.53 -2.67 9.69
C LEU A 16 -7.35 -3.54 8.43
N GLU A 17 -8.36 -3.58 7.56
CA GLU A 17 -8.40 -4.56 6.47
C GLU A 17 -8.44 -3.90 5.11
N PHE A 18 -9.45 -3.08 4.84
CA PHE A 18 -9.79 -2.69 3.47
C PHE A 18 -8.76 -1.72 2.87
N SER A 19 -8.45 -0.61 3.55
CA SER A 19 -7.46 0.36 3.07
C SER A 19 -6.06 -0.27 2.87
N PRO A 20 -5.43 -0.94 3.85
CA PRO A 20 -4.07 -1.43 3.68
C PRO A 20 -3.96 -2.54 2.62
N THR A 21 -4.98 -3.38 2.43
CA THR A 21 -4.92 -4.49 1.46
C THR A 21 -5.14 -4.01 0.02
N ILE A 22 -6.18 -3.22 -0.24
CA ILE A 22 -6.53 -2.79 -1.61
C ILE A 22 -5.47 -1.86 -2.19
N ILE A 23 -4.97 -0.92 -1.40
CA ILE A 23 -3.94 0.01 -1.87
C ILE A 23 -2.65 -0.74 -2.16
N SER A 24 -2.27 -1.70 -1.29
CA SER A 24 -1.08 -2.52 -1.53
C SER A 24 -1.22 -3.34 -2.82
N LEU A 25 -2.41 -3.88 -3.11
CA LEU A 25 -2.68 -4.59 -4.34
C LEU A 25 -2.57 -3.67 -5.58
N LEU A 26 -3.16 -2.48 -5.52
CA LEU A 26 -3.05 -1.48 -6.60
C LEU A 26 -1.60 -1.03 -6.84
N LEU A 27 -0.84 -0.82 -5.78
CA LEU A 27 0.57 -0.44 -5.85
C LEU A 27 1.44 -1.57 -6.41
N ALA A 28 1.17 -2.82 -6.04
CA ALA A 28 1.81 -3.97 -6.64
C ALA A 28 1.60 -3.99 -8.16
N GLY A 29 0.37 -3.72 -8.61
CA GLY A 29 0.05 -3.62 -10.03
C GLY A 29 0.78 -2.48 -10.74
N LYS A 30 0.68 -1.25 -10.25
CA LYS A 30 1.23 -0.07 -10.94
C LYS A 30 2.73 0.12 -10.73
N ILE A 31 3.17 0.16 -9.48
CA ILE A 31 4.57 0.42 -9.13
C ILE A 31 5.41 -0.84 -9.36
N GLY A 32 4.92 -2.02 -9.01
CA GLY A 32 5.63 -3.28 -9.24
C GLY A 32 5.92 -3.51 -10.73
N SER A 33 4.91 -3.33 -11.60
CA SER A 33 5.09 -3.45 -13.05
C SER A 33 6.07 -2.41 -13.62
N ASN A 34 6.00 -1.15 -13.15
CA ASN A 34 6.94 -0.12 -13.55
C ASN A 34 8.38 -0.45 -13.14
N ILE A 35 8.58 -1.03 -11.95
CA ILE A 35 9.90 -1.47 -11.50
C ILE A 35 10.44 -2.57 -12.42
N ALA A 36 9.66 -3.63 -12.66
CA ALA A 36 10.07 -4.73 -13.52
C ALA A 36 10.36 -4.26 -14.95
N SER A 37 9.50 -3.40 -15.52
CA SER A 37 9.69 -2.84 -16.87
C SER A 37 10.92 -1.94 -16.98
N SER A 38 11.21 -1.12 -15.95
CA SER A 38 12.42 -0.28 -15.93
C SER A 38 13.71 -1.10 -15.96
N ILE A 39 13.75 -2.20 -15.17
CA ILE A 39 14.90 -3.11 -15.12
C ILE A 39 15.03 -3.87 -16.45
N GLY A 40 13.91 -4.34 -17.02
CA GLY A 40 13.90 -5.01 -18.32
C GLY A 40 14.45 -4.12 -19.44
N THR A 41 14.04 -2.85 -19.49
CA THR A 41 14.55 -1.89 -20.48
C THR A 41 16.05 -1.62 -20.31
N MET A 42 16.54 -1.53 -19.06
CA MET A 42 17.97 -1.35 -18.78
C MET A 42 18.81 -2.55 -19.23
N ARG A 43 18.25 -3.77 -19.22
CA ARG A 43 18.94 -4.96 -19.76
C ARG A 43 18.96 -4.96 -21.30
N VAL A 44 17.83 -4.67 -21.95
CA VAL A 44 17.74 -4.62 -23.42
C VAL A 44 18.70 -3.58 -24.02
N THR A 45 18.91 -2.49 -23.28
CA THR A 45 19.88 -1.43 -23.65
C THR A 45 21.31 -1.71 -23.16
N GLN A 46 21.59 -2.90 -22.62
CA GLN A 46 22.89 -3.33 -22.08
C GLN A 46 23.46 -2.45 -20.95
N GLN A 47 22.63 -1.62 -20.30
CA GLN A 47 23.08 -0.75 -19.19
C GLN A 47 23.47 -1.57 -17.96
N ILE A 48 22.84 -2.73 -17.74
CA ILE A 48 23.18 -3.64 -16.63
C ILE A 48 24.58 -4.23 -16.83
N ASP A 49 24.90 -4.65 -18.06
CA ASP A 49 26.21 -5.23 -18.39
C ASP A 49 27.31 -4.17 -18.31
N ALA A 50 27.00 -2.93 -18.72
CA ALA A 50 27.91 -1.80 -18.55
C ALA A 50 28.24 -1.53 -17.08
N LEU A 51 27.26 -1.63 -16.17
CA LEU A 51 27.49 -1.47 -14.73
C LEU A 51 28.38 -2.58 -14.14
N GLU A 52 28.22 -3.82 -14.61
CA GLU A 52 29.07 -4.95 -14.19
C GLU A 52 30.53 -4.76 -14.66
N VAL A 53 30.73 -4.29 -15.90
CA VAL A 53 32.08 -3.97 -16.43
C VAL A 53 32.73 -2.81 -15.66
N MET A 54 31.94 -1.87 -15.14
CA MET A 54 32.41 -0.78 -14.29
C MET A 54 32.72 -1.22 -12.84
N GLY A 55 32.53 -2.50 -12.49
CA GLY A 55 32.81 -3.04 -11.17
C GLY A 55 31.75 -2.72 -10.11
N VAL A 56 30.55 -2.25 -10.52
CA VAL A 56 29.45 -1.93 -9.60
C VAL A 56 28.43 -3.07 -9.62
N ASN A 57 28.02 -3.55 -8.45
CA ASN A 57 26.98 -4.58 -8.35
C ASN A 57 25.60 -3.99 -8.73
N PRO A 58 25.00 -4.40 -9.87
CA PRO A 58 23.77 -3.78 -10.37
C PRO A 58 22.56 -4.09 -9.48
N VAL A 59 22.53 -5.26 -8.84
CA VAL A 59 21.46 -5.67 -7.92
C VAL A 59 21.41 -4.72 -6.73
N THR A 60 22.55 -4.46 -6.10
CA THR A 60 22.61 -3.57 -4.92
C THR A 60 22.33 -2.12 -5.29
N TYR A 61 22.81 -1.67 -6.45
CA TYR A 61 22.64 -0.29 -6.91
C TYR A 61 21.19 0.03 -7.34
N LEU A 62 20.49 -0.92 -7.97
CA LEU A 62 19.14 -0.71 -8.49
C LEU A 62 18.04 -1.04 -7.47
N VAL A 63 18.24 -2.03 -6.59
CA VAL A 63 17.20 -2.51 -5.67
C VAL A 63 17.09 -1.65 -4.40
N ARG A 64 18.23 -1.25 -3.79
CA ARG A 64 18.23 -0.46 -2.55
C ARG A 64 17.42 0.84 -2.61
N PRO A 65 17.57 1.71 -3.63
CA PRO A 65 16.79 2.95 -3.69
C PRO A 65 15.29 2.70 -3.88
N LYS A 66 14.90 1.60 -4.55
CA LYS A 66 13.49 1.23 -4.76
C LYS A 66 12.80 0.75 -3.49
N ILE A 67 13.53 0.04 -2.61
CA ILE A 67 13.01 -0.36 -1.29
C ILE A 67 12.81 0.88 -0.41
N ILE A 68 13.74 1.83 -0.43
CA ILE A 68 13.63 3.08 0.34
C ILE A 68 12.47 3.93 -0.16
N ALA A 69 12.21 3.98 -1.47
CA ALA A 69 11.08 4.71 -2.03
C ALA A 69 9.72 4.17 -1.55
N LEU A 70 9.61 2.87 -1.28
CA LEU A 70 8.39 2.26 -0.76
C LEU A 70 8.14 2.54 0.73
N VAL A 71 9.09 3.16 1.45
CA VAL A 71 8.88 3.63 2.83
C VAL A 71 7.90 4.82 2.89
N PHE A 72 7.65 5.50 1.76
CA PHE A 72 6.62 6.55 1.67
C PHE A 72 5.19 6.00 1.55
N ASN A 73 5.01 4.68 1.39
CA ASN A 73 3.71 4.03 1.26
C ASN A 73 2.72 4.27 2.42
N PRO A 74 3.14 4.33 3.71
CA PRO A 74 2.24 4.58 4.83
C PRO A 74 1.51 5.93 4.76
N ILE A 75 2.11 6.94 4.12
CA ILE A 75 1.48 8.26 3.92
C ILE A 75 0.31 8.14 2.96
N LEU A 76 0.47 7.42 1.84
CA LEU A 76 -0.59 7.21 0.86
C LEU A 76 -1.77 6.44 1.49
N ILE A 77 -1.46 5.43 2.30
CA ILE A 77 -2.48 4.60 2.93
C ILE A 77 -3.23 5.37 4.02
N SER A 78 -2.56 6.27 4.74
CA SER A 78 -3.20 7.16 5.71
C SER A 78 -4.24 8.08 5.03
N VAL A 79 -3.93 8.61 3.84
CA VAL A 79 -4.90 9.41 3.05
C VAL A 79 -6.12 8.57 2.67
N SER A 80 -5.92 7.32 2.24
CA SER A 80 -7.05 6.46 1.89
C SER A 80 -7.90 6.07 3.10
N MET A 81 -7.32 5.86 4.27
CA MET A 81 -8.09 5.64 5.51
C MET A 81 -8.99 6.83 5.81
N PHE A 82 -8.45 8.05 5.67
CA PHE A 82 -9.21 9.28 5.90
C PHE A 82 -10.38 9.42 4.90
N VAL A 83 -10.11 9.23 3.61
CA VAL A 83 -11.14 9.27 2.56
C VAL A 83 -12.16 8.15 2.74
N GLY A 84 -11.73 6.95 3.15
CA GLY A 84 -12.61 5.81 3.40
C GLY A 84 -13.60 6.08 4.55
N VAL A 85 -13.14 6.64 5.66
CA VAL A 85 -14.01 6.99 6.80
C VAL A 85 -15.03 8.06 6.42
N ILE A 86 -14.62 9.07 5.64
CA ILE A 86 -15.53 10.11 5.12
C ILE A 86 -16.53 9.51 4.12
N GLY A 87 -16.07 8.63 3.23
CA GLY A 87 -16.94 7.92 2.30
C GLY A 87 -18.01 7.09 3.01
N GLY A 88 -17.63 6.43 4.11
CA GLY A 88 -18.57 5.72 4.99
C GLY A 88 -19.61 6.63 5.64
N LEU A 89 -19.21 7.84 6.06
CA LEU A 89 -20.14 8.84 6.61
C LEU A 89 -21.17 9.29 5.57
N ILE A 90 -20.71 9.61 4.36
CA ILE A 90 -21.59 10.06 3.27
C ILE A 90 -22.57 8.95 2.88
N ALA A 91 -22.08 7.72 2.74
CA ALA A 91 -22.91 6.56 2.42
C ALA A 91 -23.97 6.29 3.50
N GLY A 92 -23.61 6.38 4.78
CA GLY A 92 -24.55 6.18 5.89
C GLY A 92 -25.67 7.22 5.94
N ILE A 93 -25.38 8.47 5.58
CA ILE A 93 -26.39 9.54 5.47
C ILE A 93 -27.29 9.32 4.26
N LEU A 94 -26.71 8.96 3.11
CA LEU A 94 -27.47 8.80 1.86
C LEU A 94 -28.47 7.64 1.96
N SER A 95 -28.08 6.52 2.56
CA SER A 95 -28.94 5.35 2.78
C SER A 95 -30.01 5.55 3.86
N HIS A 96 -30.01 6.68 4.58
CA HIS A 96 -30.90 6.96 5.72
C HIS A 96 -30.79 5.94 6.87
N ASP A 97 -29.68 5.20 6.92
CA ASP A 97 -29.43 4.20 7.95
C ASP A 97 -28.94 4.83 9.25
N CYS A 98 -28.25 5.98 9.19
CA CYS A 98 -27.62 6.62 10.35
C CYS A 98 -27.71 8.14 10.32
N THR A 99 -27.87 8.78 11.49
CA THR A 99 -27.62 10.23 11.61
C THR A 99 -26.11 10.49 11.73
N ALA A 100 -25.63 11.64 11.22
CA ALA A 100 -24.21 12.02 11.29
C ALA A 100 -23.65 11.98 12.73
N THR A 101 -24.47 12.34 13.73
CA THR A 101 -24.11 12.29 15.15
C THR A 101 -23.89 10.87 15.65
N GLU A 102 -24.73 9.92 15.25
CA GLU A 102 -24.63 8.50 15.63
C GLU A 102 -23.38 7.86 15.02
N TYR A 103 -23.05 8.23 13.79
CA TYR A 103 -21.83 7.75 13.11
C TYR A 103 -20.56 8.25 13.79
N ILE A 104 -20.50 9.55 14.14
CA ILE A 104 -19.36 10.15 14.85
C ILE A 104 -19.21 9.54 16.26
N ASN A 105 -20.32 9.31 16.96
CA ASN A 105 -20.30 8.64 18.26
C ASN A 105 -19.77 7.20 18.13
N GLY A 106 -20.18 6.46 17.09
CA GLY A 106 -19.66 5.13 16.80
C GLY A 106 -18.16 5.09 16.45
N LEU A 107 -17.66 6.12 15.77
CA LEU A 107 -16.24 6.30 15.46
C LEU A 107 -15.36 6.48 16.71
N GLN A 108 -15.85 7.24 17.69
CA GLN A 108 -15.16 7.52 18.95
C GLN A 108 -15.32 6.39 19.98
N TYR A 109 -16.37 5.58 19.83
CA TYR A 109 -16.62 4.44 20.71
C TYR A 109 -15.46 3.43 20.63
N ASP A 110 -14.87 3.12 21.78
CA ASP A 110 -13.74 2.18 21.93
C ASP A 110 -12.59 2.45 20.92
N PHE A 111 -12.16 3.70 20.83
CA PHE A 111 -11.03 4.08 19.99
C PHE A 111 -9.71 3.70 20.65
N ILE A 112 -9.09 2.63 20.15
CA ILE A 112 -7.77 2.17 20.57
C ILE A 112 -6.74 2.66 19.55
N PRO A 113 -5.85 3.63 19.89
CA PRO A 113 -4.88 4.18 18.94
C PRO A 113 -3.90 3.13 18.40
N PHE A 114 -3.69 2.04 19.14
CA PHE A 114 -2.86 0.92 18.71
C PHE A 114 -3.36 0.23 17.43
N LYS A 115 -4.68 0.24 17.15
CA LYS A 115 -5.25 -0.33 15.92
C LYS A 115 -4.73 0.38 14.66
N ALA A 116 -4.57 1.71 14.71
CA ALA A 116 -4.02 2.49 13.60
C ALA A 116 -2.53 2.22 13.39
N LEU A 117 -1.74 2.14 14.48
CA LEU A 117 -0.32 1.78 14.40
C LEU A 117 -0.11 0.37 13.84
N TYR A 118 -0.92 -0.59 14.27
CA TYR A 118 -0.90 -1.96 13.75
C TYR A 118 -1.13 -1.99 12.23
N ALA A 119 -2.12 -1.22 11.75
CA ALA A 119 -2.38 -1.11 10.32
C ALA A 119 -1.19 -0.49 9.58
N LEU A 120 -0.56 0.56 10.10
CA LEU A 120 0.64 1.16 9.47
C LEU A 120 1.82 0.18 9.40
N ILE A 121 2.08 -0.60 10.46
CA ILE A 121 3.14 -1.62 10.45
C ILE A 121 2.87 -2.67 9.36
N LYS A 122 1.62 -3.13 9.24
CA LYS A 122 1.21 -4.07 8.19
C LYS A 122 1.50 -3.55 6.78
N THR A 123 1.32 -2.25 6.56
CA THR A 123 1.60 -1.64 5.24
C THR A 123 3.08 -1.61 4.89
N ILE A 124 3.97 -1.44 5.88
CA ILE A 124 5.42 -1.45 5.66
C ILE A 124 5.86 -2.86 5.23
N LEU A 125 5.28 -3.90 5.83
CA LEU A 125 5.54 -5.29 5.45
C LEU A 125 5.08 -5.58 4.02
N PHE A 126 3.87 -5.15 3.65
CA PHE A 126 3.41 -5.29 2.26
C PHE A 126 4.28 -4.53 1.27
N ALA A 127 4.71 -3.32 1.63
CA ALA A 127 5.60 -2.54 0.80
C ALA A 127 6.94 -3.27 0.55
N PHE A 128 7.52 -3.85 1.60
CA PHE A 128 8.76 -4.63 1.50
C PHE A 128 8.61 -5.86 0.59
N ILE A 129 7.51 -6.60 0.73
CA ILE A 129 7.22 -7.78 -0.10
C ILE A 129 7.07 -7.37 -1.57
N ILE A 130 6.29 -6.33 -1.86
CA ILE A 130 6.06 -5.85 -3.24
C ILE A 130 7.39 -5.44 -3.90
N ALA A 131 8.23 -4.67 -3.20
CA ALA A 131 9.52 -4.24 -3.74
C ALA A 131 10.43 -5.44 -4.03
N SER A 132 10.57 -6.36 -3.08
CA SER A 132 11.46 -7.52 -3.19
C SER A 132 11.03 -8.45 -4.33
N VAL A 133 9.74 -8.78 -4.40
CA VAL A 133 9.19 -9.68 -5.42
C VAL A 133 9.28 -9.03 -6.81
N SER A 134 8.92 -7.76 -6.95
CA SER A 134 8.97 -7.06 -8.25
C SER A 134 10.39 -6.93 -8.78
N SER A 135 11.36 -6.68 -7.91
CA SER A 135 12.78 -6.67 -8.29
C SER A 135 13.26 -8.05 -8.71
N PHE A 136 12.89 -9.11 -7.97
CA PHE A 136 13.28 -10.48 -8.32
C PHE A 136 12.78 -10.89 -9.71
N TYR A 137 11.49 -10.69 -10.00
CA TYR A 137 10.94 -11.01 -11.33
C TYR A 137 11.53 -10.14 -12.44
N GLY A 138 11.84 -8.87 -12.17
CA GLY A 138 12.51 -7.99 -13.13
C GLY A 138 13.91 -8.48 -13.55
N PHE A 139 14.65 -9.13 -12.64
CA PHE A 139 15.94 -9.74 -12.95
C PHE A 139 15.81 -11.18 -13.50
N LEU A 140 14.87 -11.99 -12.99
CA LEU A 140 14.72 -13.42 -13.34
C LEU A 140 14.17 -13.64 -14.76
N LEU A 141 13.13 -12.91 -15.17
CA LEU A 141 12.42 -13.14 -16.44
C LEU A 141 13.33 -12.96 -17.68
N MET A 142 14.51 -12.36 -17.52
CA MET A 142 15.47 -12.12 -18.60
C MET A 142 16.70 -13.03 -18.58
N ALA A 143 16.80 -14.00 -17.68
CA ALA A 143 17.92 -14.95 -17.61
C ALA A 143 17.78 -16.18 -18.55
N VAL A 144 16.71 -16.25 -19.35
CA VAL A 144 16.36 -17.42 -20.20
C VAL A 144 16.70 -17.20 -21.70
N LEU A 145 17.46 -16.16 -22.04
CA LEU A 145 18.06 -15.96 -23.37
C LEU A 145 19.58 -15.95 -23.26
#